data_AF-A0A8X6LAQ6-F1
#
_entry.id   AF-A0A8X6LAQ6-F1
#
_cell.length_a   1.000
_cell.length_b   1.000
_cell.length_c   1.000
_cell.angle_alpha   90.00
_cell.angle_beta   90.00
_cell.angle_gamma   90.00
#
_symmetry.space_group_name_H-M   'P 1'
#
loop_
_entity.id
_entity.type
_entity.pdbx_description
1 polymer ?
#
loop_
_entity_poly.entity_id
_entity_poly.type
_entity_poly.pdbx_seq_one_letter_code
_entity_poly.pdbx_strand_id
1 'polypeptide(L)'
;MVNRRVNLKDLVPKFDAKNADINLFFEIFERQAKKDKVAEDRWVSQLIPLLPVESTELVAKEPPERGDYYPHIKKLLLNRFQLTPVALRDRFESHQRRSGYGQTWFLI
;
A
#
# COMPACT_ATOMS: atom_id res chain seq x y z
N MET A 1 11.76 14.60 -30.15
CA MET A 1 10.78 14.20 -29.12
C MET A 1 11.44 14.31 -27.76
N VAL A 2 11.03 15.26 -26.91
CA VAL A 2 11.58 15.39 -25.56
C VAL A 2 11.04 14.25 -24.72
N ASN A 3 11.89 13.28 -24.37
CA ASN A 3 11.53 12.22 -23.44
C ASN A 3 11.44 12.85 -22.03
N ARG A 4 10.28 13.43 -21.70
CA ARG A 4 10.01 13.99 -20.38
C ARG A 4 10.07 12.82 -19.41
N ARG A 5 11.18 12.68 -18.66
CA ARG A 5 11.32 11.67 -17.62
C ARG A 5 10.28 11.98 -16.56
N VAL A 6 9.12 11.31 -16.63
CA VAL A 6 8.10 11.43 -15.60
C VAL A 6 8.66 10.75 -14.36
N ASN A 7 8.67 11.46 -13.22
CA ASN A 7 9.19 10.91 -11.99
C ASN A 7 8.09 10.06 -11.33
N LEU A 8 8.45 8.96 -10.68
CA LEU A 8 7.46 8.05 -10.09
C LEU A 8 6.53 8.75 -9.10
N LYS A 9 7.09 9.73 -8.37
CA LYS A 9 6.38 10.61 -7.42
C LYS A 9 5.30 11.49 -8.05
N ASP A 10 5.36 11.70 -9.37
CA ASP A 10 4.39 12.49 -10.13
C ASP A 10 3.27 11.61 -10.71
N LEU A 11 3.45 10.29 -10.73
CA LEU A 11 2.51 9.32 -11.31
C LEU A 11 1.74 8.53 -10.25
N VAL A 12 2.35 8.30 -9.11
CA VAL A 12 1.74 7.58 -7.99
C VAL A 12 1.26 8.61 -6.98
N PRO A 13 -0.03 8.65 -6.63
CA PRO A 13 -0.52 9.51 -5.57
C PRO A 13 0.12 9.12 -4.24
N LYS A 14 0.32 10.10 -3.35
CA LYS A 14 0.76 9.83 -1.98
C LYS A 14 -0.22 8.89 -1.29
N PHE A 15 0.32 7.97 -0.50
CA PHE A 15 -0.46 7.02 0.25
C PHE A 15 -1.25 7.72 1.37
N ASP A 16 -2.57 7.55 1.33
CA ASP A 16 -3.48 7.99 2.40
C ASP A 16 -3.87 6.79 3.26
N ALA A 17 -3.22 6.66 4.41
CA ALA A 17 -3.44 5.58 5.36
C ALA A 17 -4.89 5.44 5.88
N LYS A 18 -5.74 6.47 5.74
CA LYS A 18 -7.12 6.45 6.22
C LYS A 18 -8.10 5.91 5.19
N ASN A 19 -7.83 6.17 3.90
CA ASN A 19 -8.80 5.96 2.82
C ASN A 19 -8.30 5.03 1.70
N ALA A 20 -6.99 4.75 1.65
CA ALA A 20 -6.40 3.94 0.59
C ALA A 20 -6.10 2.51 1.06
N ASP A 21 -6.37 1.53 0.19
CA ASP A 21 -5.93 0.15 0.37
C ASP A 21 -4.41 0.06 0.11
N ILE A 22 -3.67 -0.35 1.14
CA ILE A 22 -2.21 -0.50 1.10
C ILE A 22 -1.75 -1.52 0.03
N ASN A 23 -2.52 -2.58 -0.22
CA ASN A 23 -2.18 -3.58 -1.24
C ASN A 23 -2.28 -2.95 -2.64
N LEU A 24 -3.38 -2.26 -2.91
CA LEU A 24 -3.59 -1.58 -4.18
C LEU A 24 -2.53 -0.50 -4.43
N PHE A 25 -2.16 0.25 -3.38
CA PHE A 25 -1.07 1.22 -3.45
C PHE A 25 0.25 0.56 -3.89
N PHE A 26 0.64 -0.56 -3.28
CA PHE A 26 1.84 -1.28 -3.69
C PHE A 26 1.75 -1.84 -5.11
N GLU A 27 0.60 -2.38 -5.53
CA GLU A 27 0.42 -2.86 -6.91
C GLU A 27 0.63 -1.74 -7.95
N ILE A 28 0.09 -0.55 -7.68
CA ILE A 28 0.25 0.63 -8.55
C ILE A 28 1.72 1.06 -8.58
N PHE A 29 2.35 1.18 -7.41
CA PHE A 29 3.77 1.54 -7.29
C PHE A 29 4.67 0.58 -8.07
N GLU A 30 4.52 -0.74 -7.86
CA GLU A 30 5.34 -1.77 -8.51
C GLU A 30 5.13 -1.80 -10.02
N ARG A 31 3.89 -1.65 -10.48
CA ARG A 31 3.57 -1.57 -11.91
C ARG A 31 4.27 -0.36 -12.54
N GLN A 32 4.26 0.79 -11.86
CA GLN A 32 4.89 1.99 -12.38
C GLN A 32 6.42 1.90 -12.36
N ALA A 33 7.00 1.36 -11.27
CA ALA A 33 8.44 1.18 -11.15
C ALA A 33 8.98 0.22 -12.23
N LYS A 34 8.24 -0.87 -12.50
CA LYS A 34 8.56 -1.81 -13.59
C LYS A 34 8.42 -1.15 -14.96
N LYS A 35 7.36 -0.38 -15.19
CA LYS A 35 7.13 0.34 -16.45
C LYS A 35 8.27 1.33 -16.76
N ASP A 36 8.75 2.01 -15.73
CA ASP A 36 9.85 2.98 -15.83
C ASP A 36 11.25 2.34 -15.70
N LYS A 37 11.31 1.00 -15.57
CA LYS A 37 12.55 0.22 -15.43
C LYS A 37 13.44 0.72 -14.30
N VAL A 38 12.82 1.13 -13.19
CA VAL A 38 13.54 1.51 -11.97
C VAL A 38 14.23 0.27 -11.40
N ALA A 39 15.53 0.35 -11.16
CA ALA A 39 16.28 -0.72 -10.51
C ALA A 39 15.76 -0.95 -9.07
N GLU A 40 15.62 -2.21 -8.66
CA GLU A 40 14.97 -2.60 -7.39
C GLU A 40 15.66 -2.00 -6.15
N ASP A 41 16.98 -1.82 -6.20
CA ASP A 41 17.79 -1.14 -5.18
C ASP A 41 17.37 0.32 -4.95
N ARG A 42 16.68 0.94 -5.92
CA ARG A 42 16.15 2.30 -5.80
C ARG A 42 14.69 2.35 -5.38
N TRP A 43 13.99 1.23 -5.32
CA TRP A 43 12.54 1.26 -5.07
C TRP A 43 12.20 1.90 -3.73
N VAL A 44 12.96 1.62 -2.66
CA VAL A 44 12.69 2.25 -1.36
C VAL A 44 12.88 3.77 -1.43
N SER A 45 13.94 4.25 -2.09
CA SER A 45 14.17 5.69 -2.26
C SER A 45 13.04 6.39 -3.02
N GLN A 46 12.40 5.70 -3.97
CA GLN A 46 11.23 6.21 -4.71
C GLN A 46 9.93 6.10 -3.91
N LEU A 47 9.86 5.13 -2.99
CA LEU A 47 8.70 4.88 -2.14
C LEU A 47 8.55 5.91 -1.02
N ILE A 48 9.64 6.25 -0.32
CA ILE A 48 9.65 7.18 0.82
C ILE A 48 8.85 8.48 0.58
N PRO A 49 9.04 9.25 -0.52
CA PRO A 49 8.30 10.49 -0.73
C PRO A 49 6.80 10.31 -0.96
N LEU A 50 6.35 9.08 -1.23
CA LEU A 50 4.94 8.72 -1.41
C LEU A 50 4.27 8.34 -0.09
N LEU A 51 5.03 8.10 0.98
CA LEU A 51 4.49 7.65 2.26
C LEU A 51 4.09 8.83 3.15
N PRO A 52 3.08 8.65 4.03
CA PRO A 52 2.81 9.59 5.11
C PRO A 52 3.95 9.57 6.13
N VAL A 53 4.10 10.67 6.88
CA VAL A 53 5.23 10.90 7.79
C VAL A 53 5.42 9.75 8.76
N GLU A 54 4.35 9.27 9.37
CA GLU A 54 4.37 8.19 10.36
C GLU A 54 4.90 6.88 9.76
N SER A 55 4.70 6.64 8.46
CA SER A 55 5.25 5.47 7.77
C SER A 55 6.71 5.66 7.40
N THR A 56 7.12 6.87 7.01
CA THR A 56 8.54 7.17 6.76
C THR A 56 9.38 7.01 8.02
N GLU A 57 8.85 7.36 9.19
CA GLU A 57 9.51 7.14 10.48
C GLU A 57 9.69 5.65 10.81
N LEU A 58 8.75 4.79 10.40
CA LEU A 58 8.90 3.33 10.57
C LEU A 58 10.05 2.80 9.71
N VAL A 59 10.14 3.25 8.45
CA VAL A 59 11.23 2.87 7.55
C VAL A 59 12.58 3.38 8.09
N ALA A 60 12.64 4.61 8.60
CA ALA A 60 13.86 5.21 9.14
C ALA A 60 14.42 4.50 10.40
N LYS A 61 13.60 3.69 11.09
CA LYS A 61 14.03 2.90 12.25
C LYS A 61 14.67 1.56 11.87
N GLU A 62 14.56 1.15 10.61
CA GLU A 62 15.23 -0.06 10.12
C GLU A 62 16.73 0.21 9.91
N PRO A 63 17.62 -0.76 10.22
CA PRO A 63 19.04 -0.62 9.90
C PRO A 63 19.23 -0.49 8.39
N PRO A 64 20.28 0.20 7.88
CA PRO A 64 20.44 0.51 6.46
C PRO A 64 20.27 -0.70 5.52
N GLU A 65 20.84 -1.85 5.90
CA GLU A 65 20.74 -3.12 5.17
C GLU A 65 19.29 -3.59 4.93
N ARG A 66 18.39 -3.29 5.88
CA ARG A 66 16.96 -3.64 5.81
C ARG A 66 16.12 -2.46 5.33
N GLY A 67 16.55 -1.25 5.65
CA GLY A 67 15.96 0.02 5.26
C GLY A 67 15.87 0.18 3.75
N ASP A 68 16.90 -0.26 3.02
CA ASP A 68 16.94 -0.19 1.56
C ASP A 68 16.39 -1.46 0.86
N TYR A 69 16.06 -2.51 1.62
CA TYR A 69 15.56 -3.76 1.07
C TYR A 69 14.03 -3.76 0.90
N TYR A 70 13.59 -3.55 -0.34
CA TYR A 70 12.17 -3.37 -0.67
C TYR A 70 11.22 -4.47 -0.15
N PRO A 71 11.48 -5.78 -0.33
CA PRO A 71 10.61 -6.84 0.20
C PRO A 71 10.38 -6.76 1.71
N HIS A 72 11.40 -6.34 2.47
CA HIS A 72 11.28 -6.14 3.91
C HIS A 72 10.40 -4.93 4.24
N ILE A 73 10.66 -3.79 3.60
CA ILE A 73 9.86 -2.57 3.79
C ILE A 73 8.40 -2.77 3.40
N LYS A 74 8.14 -3.46 2.27
CA LYS A 74 6.78 -3.83 1.85
C LYS A 74 6.08 -4.65 2.95
N LYS A 75 6.75 -5.68 3.48
CA LYS A 75 6.19 -6.52 4.55
C LYS A 75 5.94 -5.73 5.84
N LEU A 76 6.86 -4.86 6.24
CA LEU A 76 6.73 -3.99 7.40
C LEU A 76 5.48 -3.10 7.31
N LEU A 77 5.29 -2.43 6.17
CA LEU A 77 4.16 -1.54 5.92
C LEU A 77 2.84 -2.32 5.79
N LEU A 78 2.82 -3.45 5.09
CA LEU A 78 1.65 -4.32 5.03
C LEU A 78 1.23 -4.78 6.42
N ASN A 79 2.16 -5.23 7.26
CA ASN A 79 1.86 -5.62 8.64
C ASN A 79 1.31 -4.44 9.43
N ARG A 80 1.89 -3.24 9.29
CA ARG A 80 1.40 -2.05 9.99
C ARG A 80 -0.06 -1.75 9.64
N PHE A 81 -0.41 -1.75 8.36
CA PHE A 81 -1.73 -1.32 7.89
C PHE A 81 -2.78 -2.43 7.90
N GLN A 82 -2.43 -3.67 7.55
CA GLN A 82 -3.36 -4.80 7.60
C GLN A 82 -3.71 -5.23 9.03
N LEU A 83 -2.86 -4.94 10.03
CA LEU A 83 -3.16 -5.19 11.44
C LEU A 83 -3.89 -4.01 12.11
N THR A 84 -4.15 -2.90 11.41
CA THR A 84 -4.89 -1.77 12.00
C THR A 84 -6.39 -2.03 12.07
N PRO A 85 -7.11 -1.38 13.00
CA PRO A 85 -8.57 -1.44 13.09
C PRO A 85 -9.30 -1.09 11.80
N VAL A 86 -8.70 -0.31 10.90
CA VAL A 86 -9.26 0.02 9.58
C VAL A 86 -9.35 -1.22 8.69
N ALA A 87 -8.25 -1.97 8.55
CA ALA A 87 -8.26 -3.22 7.79
C ALA A 87 -9.11 -4.31 8.45
N LEU A 88 -9.19 -4.31 9.79
CA LEU A 88 -10.12 -5.18 10.53
C LEU A 88 -11.58 -4.77 10.29
N ARG A 89 -11.89 -3.47 10.28
CA ARG A 89 -13.22 -2.94 9.99
C ARG A 89 -13.66 -3.28 8.58
N ASP A 90 -12.81 -3.09 7.57
CA ASP A 90 -13.13 -3.46 6.20
C ASP A 90 -13.40 -4.97 6.07
N ARG A 91 -12.57 -5.81 6.70
CA ARG A 91 -12.80 -7.25 6.76
C ARG A 91 -14.11 -7.59 7.50
N PHE A 92 -14.40 -6.94 8.62
CA PHE A 92 -15.59 -7.18 9.42
C PHE A 92 -16.87 -6.73 8.70
N GLU A 93 -16.90 -5.53 8.12
CA GLU A 93 -18.01 -5.03 7.31
C GLU A 93 -18.26 -5.90 6.07
N SER A 94 -17.19 -6.38 5.41
CA SER A 94 -17.31 -7.33 4.28
C SER A 94 -17.91 -8.68 4.71
N HIS A 95 -17.63 -9.15 5.92
CA HIS A 95 -18.17 -10.40 6.47
C HIS A 95 -19.65 -10.26 6.83
N GLN A 96 -20.05 -9.13 7.44
CA GLN A 96 -21.46 -8.89 7.77
C GLN A 96 -22.33 -8.76 6.53
N ARG A 97 -21.85 -8.11 5.45
CA ARG A 97 -22.59 -8.03 4.18
C ARG A 97 -22.76 -9.39 3.47
N ARG A 98 -21.90 -10.37 3.76
CA ARG A 98 -22.00 -11.75 3.22
C ARG A 98 -22.86 -12.69 4.08
N SER A 99 -23.17 -12.31 5.32
CA SER A 99 -24.02 -13.07 6.24
C SER A 99 -25.53 -12.75 6.10
N GLY A 100 -25.91 -11.87 5.18
CA GLY A 100 -27.29 -11.37 5.02
C GLY A 100 -28.16 -12.06 3.95
N TYR A 101 -27.73 -13.20 3.41
CA TYR A 101 -28.56 -14.01 2.48
C TYR A 101 -28.78 -15.41 3.05
N GLY A 102 -29.26 -15.46 4.29
CA GLY A 102 -29.96 -16.60 4.86
C GLY A 102 -31.46 -16.34 4.79
N GLN A 103 -32.15 -17.15 4.00
CA GLN A 103 -33.60 -17.20 3.80
C GLN A 103 -34.44 -16.82 5.02
N THR A 104 -35.48 -16.02 4.82
CA THR A 104 -36.74 -16.16 5.55
C THR A 104 -37.85 -15.42 4.80
N TRP A 105 -38.41 -16.07 3.78
CA TRP A 105 -39.80 -15.81 3.40
C TRP A 105 -40.64 -16.87 4.11
N PHE A 106 -40.99 -16.61 5.37
CA PHE A 106 -42.17 -17.21 5.97
C PHE A 106 -43.37 -16.34 5.63
N LEU A 107 -44.37 -16.98 5.03
CA LEU A 107 -45.81 -16.76 5.21
C LEU A 107 -46.36 -15.38 4.84
N ILE A 108 -46.90 -15.29 3.62
CA ILE A 108 -48.31 -14.90 3.33
C ILE A 108 -48.67 -15.30 1.91
#